data_AF-A0A0L0N5S8-F1
#
_entry.id   AF-A0A0L0N5S8-F1
#
_cell.length_a   1.000
_cell.length_b   1.000
_cell.length_c   1.000
_cell.angle_alpha   90.00
_cell.angle_beta   90.00
_cell.angle_gamma   90.00
#
_symmetry.space_group_name_H-M   'P 1'
#
loop_
_entity.id
_entity.type
_entity.pdbx_description
1 polymer ?
#
loop_
_entity_poly.entity_id
_entity_poly.type
_entity_poly.pdbx_seq_one_letter_code
_entity_poly.pdbx_strand_id
1 'polypeptide(L)'
;MSLLSAHLDQISYSCQGIDALPFPPPKIFTNALLSNHDITSLIRDTEAHERALFSVPAPPPPPSTSLRRAAEPDAAPAPNRRQTVFNVASGEVTTGPPTRAGSSQQPRRHTAVAAVLGGEMHEQLRRGERRDDLDVEVLLRGAEKLCGVYELPGARERIAALRGRFRNGKNTTAYYEAKVAGQAEQLASMNKGWMDEDDEDDEG
;
A
#
# COMPACT_ATOMS: atom_id res chain seq x y z
N MET A 1 -65.40 9.48 55.64
CA MET A 1 -63.98 9.89 55.65
C MET A 1 -63.00 8.69 55.64
N SER A 2 -63.34 7.48 56.13
CA SER A 2 -62.35 6.38 56.17
C SER A 2 -62.07 5.71 54.82
N LEU A 3 -63.04 5.64 53.90
CA LEU A 3 -62.81 5.09 52.54
C LEU A 3 -61.81 5.92 51.74
N LEU A 4 -61.88 7.25 51.83
CA LEU A 4 -60.92 8.14 51.19
C LEU A 4 -59.51 7.91 51.73
N SER A 5 -59.37 7.76 53.05
CA SER A 5 -58.09 7.45 53.71
C SER A 5 -57.50 6.13 53.21
N ALA A 6 -58.32 5.07 53.15
CA ALA A 6 -57.88 3.77 52.68
C ALA A 6 -57.36 3.80 51.23
N HIS A 7 -58.00 4.56 50.36
CA HIS A 7 -57.52 4.75 48.98
C HIS A 7 -56.23 5.58 48.91
N LEU A 8 -56.07 6.61 49.75
CA LEU A 8 -54.83 7.39 49.82
C LEU A 8 -53.67 6.54 50.34
N ASP A 9 -53.90 5.70 51.35
CA ASP A 9 -52.91 4.78 51.87
C ASP A 9 -52.50 3.73 50.82
N GLN A 10 -53.47 3.21 50.05
CA GLN A 10 -53.20 2.29 48.95
C GLN A 10 -52.37 2.93 47.83
N ILE A 11 -52.66 4.18 47.49
CA ILE A 11 -51.89 4.95 46.50
C ILE A 11 -50.47 5.17 47.02
N SER A 12 -50.32 5.57 48.28
CA SER A 12 -49.01 5.79 48.91
C SER A 12 -48.16 4.52 48.92
N TYR A 13 -48.76 3.39 49.30
CA TYR A 13 -48.11 2.09 49.30
C TYR A 13 -47.66 1.68 47.89
N SER A 14 -48.49 1.91 46.88
CA SER A 14 -48.15 1.61 45.48
C SER A 14 -47.02 2.51 44.96
N CYS A 15 -47.03 3.80 45.30
CA CYS A 15 -45.97 4.74 44.92
C CYS A 15 -44.61 4.34 45.51
N GLN A 16 -44.57 3.99 46.80
CA GLN A 16 -43.34 3.52 47.44
C GLN A 16 -42.84 2.20 46.83
N GLY A 17 -43.78 1.30 46.51
CA GLY A 17 -43.45 0.04 45.83
C GLY A 17 -42.83 0.27 44.44
N ILE A 18 -43.36 1.20 43.65
CA ILE A 18 -42.85 1.51 42.30
C ILE A 18 -41.49 2.21 42.36
N ASP A 19 -41.30 3.14 43.30
CA ASP A 19 -40.03 3.89 43.45
C ASP A 19 -38.90 3.01 43.99
N ALA A 20 -39.23 2.02 44.85
CA ALA A 20 -38.26 1.07 45.38
C ALA A 20 -37.84 -0.01 44.37
N LEU A 21 -38.45 -0.09 43.19
CA LEU A 21 -38.02 -1.04 42.16
C LEU A 21 -36.64 -0.64 41.63
N PRO A 22 -35.63 -1.52 41.71
CA PRO A 22 -34.30 -1.21 41.19
C PRO A 22 -34.34 -1.23 39.66
N PHE A 23 -34.59 -0.06 39.06
CA PHE A 23 -34.44 0.10 37.63
C PHE A 23 -32.95 0.20 37.30
N PRO A 24 -32.40 -0.72 36.49
CA PRO A 24 -31.03 -0.61 36.04
C PRO A 24 -30.89 0.71 35.26
N PRO A 25 -29.94 1.59 35.60
CA PRO A 25 -29.73 2.82 34.86
C PRO A 25 -29.43 2.49 33.39
N PRO A 26 -29.78 3.37 32.45
CA PRO A 26 -29.54 3.14 31.03
C PRO A 26 -28.05 2.83 30.80
N LYS A 27 -27.76 1.57 30.48
CA LYS A 27 -26.41 1.11 30.17
C LYS A 27 -26.02 1.70 28.82
N ILE A 28 -24.94 2.48 28.82
CA ILE A 28 -24.41 3.21 27.65
C ILE A 28 -24.17 2.28 26.44
N PHE A 29 -24.00 0.98 26.67
CA PHE A 29 -23.55 0.04 25.65
C PHE A 29 -24.65 -0.65 24.84
N THR A 30 -25.93 -0.64 25.26
CA THR A 30 -26.95 -1.45 24.57
C THR A 30 -27.46 -0.81 23.27
N ASN A 31 -27.52 0.52 23.20
CA ASN A 31 -27.91 1.24 21.97
C ASN A 31 -26.70 1.60 21.07
N ALA A 32 -25.50 1.68 21.63
CA ALA A 32 -24.29 2.01 20.87
C ALA A 32 -23.79 0.85 19.98
N LEU A 33 -23.99 -0.40 20.44
CA LEU A 33 -23.60 -1.62 19.70
C LEU A 33 -24.46 -1.89 18.45
N LEU A 34 -25.70 -1.39 18.42
CA LEU A 34 -26.60 -1.53 17.26
C LEU A 34 -26.52 -0.34 16.29
N SER A 35 -25.91 0.78 16.70
CA SER A 35 -25.83 1.99 15.86
C SER A 35 -24.49 2.13 15.12
N ASN A 36 -23.40 1.57 15.66
CA ASN A 36 -22.09 1.64 15.02
C ASN A 36 -21.65 0.23 14.61
N HIS A 37 -22.17 -0.25 13.47
CA HIS A 37 -21.50 -1.34 12.77
C HIS A 37 -20.26 -0.76 12.11
N ASP A 38 -19.10 -0.93 12.75
CA ASP A 38 -17.83 -0.75 12.04
C ASP A 38 -17.84 -1.65 10.79
N ILE A 39 -17.50 -1.10 9.63
CA ILE A 39 -17.48 -1.82 8.33
C ILE A 39 -16.71 -3.15 8.42
N THR A 40 -15.75 -3.24 9.34
CA THR A 40 -14.95 -4.44 9.64
C THR A 40 -15.77 -5.60 10.22
N SER A 41 -16.93 -5.36 10.86
CA SER A 41 -17.84 -6.43 11.29
C SER A 41 -18.87 -6.81 10.22
N LEU A 42 -19.10 -5.97 9.20
CA LEU A 42 -19.94 -6.29 8.04
C LEU A 42 -19.17 -7.12 7.00
N ILE A 43 -17.86 -6.86 6.86
CA ILE A 43 -16.95 -7.67 6.07
C ILE A 43 -16.25 -8.65 7.01
N ARG A 44 -16.99 -9.64 7.50
CA ARG A 44 -16.36 -10.86 8.02
C ARG A 44 -15.94 -11.69 6.81
N ASP A 45 -14.75 -12.28 6.86
CA ASP A 45 -14.40 -13.32 5.91
C ASP A 45 -15.49 -14.40 5.94
N THR A 46 -16.05 -14.76 4.78
CA THR A 46 -17.15 -15.72 4.72
C THR A 46 -16.73 -17.05 5.35
N GLU A 47 -17.53 -17.52 6.30
CA GLU A 47 -17.26 -18.78 6.99
C GLU A 47 -17.31 -19.94 5.99
N ALA A 48 -16.62 -21.05 6.27
CA ALA A 48 -16.49 -22.17 5.34
C ALA A 48 -17.84 -22.71 4.84
N HIS A 49 -18.88 -22.64 5.68
CA HIS A 49 -20.23 -23.07 5.34
C HIS A 49 -20.95 -22.09 4.39
N GLU A 50 -20.62 -20.81 4.42
CA GLU A 50 -21.15 -19.78 3.49
C GLU A 50 -20.44 -19.86 2.14
N ARG A 51 -19.14 -20.16 2.11
CA ARG A 51 -18.37 -20.36 0.87
C ARG A 51 -18.96 -21.46 -0.01
N ALA A 52 -19.61 -22.47 0.57
CA ALA A 52 -20.27 -23.54 -0.18
C ALA A 52 -21.54 -23.06 -0.93
N LEU A 53 -22.21 -22.01 -0.44
CA LEU A 53 -23.41 -21.45 -1.06
C LEU A 53 -23.09 -20.50 -2.22
N PHE A 54 -21.93 -19.84 -2.18
CA PHE A 54 -21.47 -18.89 -3.22
C PHE A 54 -20.37 -19.45 -4.13
N SER A 55 -19.94 -20.69 -3.90
CA SER A 55 -19.07 -21.45 -4.78
C SER A 55 -19.88 -22.01 -5.95
N VAL A 56 -19.71 -21.46 -7.15
CA VAL A 56 -20.26 -22.06 -8.37
C VAL A 56 -19.70 -23.48 -8.50
N PRO A 57 -20.55 -24.52 -8.61
CA PRO A 57 -20.08 -25.89 -8.80
C PRO A 57 -19.12 -25.97 -9.97
N ALA A 58 -17.95 -26.60 -9.77
CA ALA A 58 -17.00 -26.82 -10.83
C ALA A 58 -17.71 -27.54 -12.01
N PRO A 59 -17.53 -27.07 -13.27
CA PRO A 59 -18.21 -27.67 -14.40
C PRO A 59 -17.81 -29.14 -14.53
N PRO A 60 -18.76 -30.03 -14.87
CA PRO A 60 -18.51 -31.45 -14.96
C PRO A 60 -17.40 -31.74 -15.99
N PRO A 61 -16.55 -32.77 -15.75
CA PRO A 61 -15.54 -33.16 -16.71
C PRO A 61 -16.20 -33.53 -18.05
N PRO A 62 -15.61 -33.14 -19.19
CA PRO A 62 -16.21 -33.36 -20.50
C PRO A 62 -16.36 -34.87 -20.79
N PRO A 63 -17.46 -35.30 -21.43
CA PRO A 63 -17.72 -36.71 -21.67
C PRO A 63 -16.70 -37.30 -22.66
N SER A 64 -16.10 -38.41 -22.27
CA SER A 64 -15.26 -39.27 -23.11
C SER A 64 -16.11 -39.88 -24.23
N THR A 65 -16.17 -39.23 -25.39
CA THR A 65 -16.78 -39.81 -26.59
C THR A 65 -15.80 -40.77 -27.27
N SER A 66 -15.86 -42.03 -26.84
CA SER A 66 -15.43 -43.16 -27.65
C SER A 66 -16.33 -43.26 -28.88
N LEU A 67 -15.77 -43.17 -30.10
CA LEU A 67 -15.84 -44.21 -31.15
C LEU A 67 -15.41 -43.68 -32.54
N ARG A 68 -14.25 -44.21 -32.97
CA ARG A 68 -13.87 -44.69 -34.33
C ARG A 68 -13.63 -43.68 -35.46
N ARG A 69 -12.40 -43.71 -36.00
CA ARG A 69 -12.19 -43.99 -37.44
C ARG A 69 -10.79 -44.57 -37.70
N ALA A 70 -10.78 -45.68 -38.43
CA ALA A 70 -9.59 -46.33 -38.98
C ALA A 70 -9.08 -45.59 -40.24
N ALA A 71 -7.81 -45.85 -40.55
CA ALA A 71 -7.11 -45.67 -41.83
C ALA A 71 -6.46 -44.30 -42.14
N GLU A 72 -5.11 -44.36 -42.11
CA GLU A 72 -4.10 -43.76 -42.99
C GLU A 72 -3.69 -42.27 -42.84
N PRO A 73 -2.38 -41.95 -43.10
CA PRO A 73 -1.73 -40.72 -42.63
C PRO A 73 -1.30 -39.79 -43.78
N ASP A 74 -1.59 -38.49 -43.71
CA ASP A 74 -0.61 -37.44 -44.04
C ASP A 74 -1.20 -36.04 -43.77
N ALA A 75 -0.29 -35.08 -43.65
CA ALA A 75 -0.50 -33.63 -43.60
C ALA A 75 -1.01 -33.01 -42.27
N ALA A 76 -0.08 -32.26 -41.67
CA ALA A 76 -0.27 -31.43 -40.49
C ALA A 76 -1.34 -30.33 -40.65
N PRO A 77 -2.11 -30.04 -39.59
CA PRO A 77 -2.76 -28.75 -39.44
C PRO A 77 -2.32 -28.03 -38.15
N ALA A 78 -2.07 -26.73 -38.30
CA ALA A 78 -1.74 -25.77 -37.25
C ALA A 78 -2.74 -25.80 -36.06
N PRO A 79 -2.30 -25.52 -34.82
CA PRO A 79 -3.22 -25.45 -33.70
C PRO A 79 -4.05 -24.17 -33.78
N ASN A 80 -5.31 -24.31 -34.19
CA ASN A 80 -6.35 -23.31 -33.98
C ASN A 80 -6.61 -23.18 -32.47
N ARG A 81 -5.81 -22.33 -31.81
CA ARG A 81 -5.82 -22.15 -30.35
C ARG A 81 -7.02 -21.29 -29.97
N ARG A 82 -8.09 -21.97 -29.54
CA ARG A 82 -9.32 -21.39 -28.98
C ARG A 82 -8.99 -20.23 -28.02
N GLN A 83 -9.36 -19.03 -28.42
CA GLN A 83 -9.26 -17.81 -27.63
C GLN A 83 -10.51 -17.71 -26.74
N THR A 84 -10.36 -17.83 -25.43
CA THR A 84 -11.45 -17.64 -24.47
C THR A 84 -11.49 -16.18 -24.04
N VAL A 85 -12.49 -15.44 -24.53
CA VAL A 85 -12.82 -14.11 -24.03
C VAL A 85 -13.70 -14.25 -22.79
N PHE A 86 -13.28 -13.69 -21.66
CA PHE A 86 -14.13 -13.49 -20.49
C PHE A 86 -14.64 -12.05 -20.55
N ASN A 87 -15.93 -11.87 -20.84
CA ASN A 87 -16.58 -10.56 -20.74
C ASN A 87 -16.89 -10.27 -19.27
N VAL A 88 -16.08 -9.42 -18.63
CA VAL A 88 -16.46 -8.74 -17.38
C VAL A 88 -16.86 -7.32 -17.79
N ALA A 89 -18.07 -6.90 -17.44
CA ALA A 89 -18.54 -5.54 -17.71
C ALA A 89 -17.50 -4.53 -17.20
N SER A 90 -16.94 -3.75 -18.13
CA SER A 90 -15.92 -2.72 -17.94
C SER A 90 -14.46 -3.19 -17.77
N GLY A 91 -13.88 -3.80 -18.80
CA GLY A 91 -12.42 -3.78 -19.04
C GLY A 91 -11.84 -5.12 -19.51
N GLU A 92 -11.52 -5.20 -20.81
CA GLU A 92 -11.00 -6.39 -21.48
C GLU A 92 -9.59 -6.77 -20.96
N VAL A 93 -9.45 -7.97 -20.36
CA VAL A 93 -8.16 -8.57 -20.00
C VAL A 93 -7.99 -9.85 -20.82
N THR A 94 -7.18 -9.77 -21.87
CA THR A 94 -6.74 -10.93 -22.66
C THR A 94 -5.50 -11.54 -21.99
N THR A 95 -5.63 -12.73 -21.40
CA THR A 95 -4.49 -13.53 -20.93
C THR A 95 -4.07 -14.50 -22.03
N GLY A 96 -3.30 -14.00 -23.01
CA GLY A 96 -2.58 -14.81 -23.99
C GLY A 96 -1.07 -14.85 -23.71
N PRO A 97 -0.33 -15.91 -24.10
CA PRO A 97 1.14 -15.93 -24.04
C PRO A 97 1.75 -14.79 -24.87
N PRO A 98 2.89 -14.20 -24.44
CA PRO A 98 3.38 -12.94 -24.96
C PRO A 98 3.78 -13.04 -26.43
N THR A 99 3.05 -12.36 -27.32
CA THR A 99 3.51 -12.10 -28.67
C THR A 99 4.48 -10.92 -28.63
N ARG A 100 5.69 -11.15 -29.14
CA ARG A 100 6.76 -10.15 -29.26
C ARG A 100 6.41 -9.15 -30.37
N ALA A 101 5.60 -8.14 -30.06
CA ALA A 101 5.51 -6.91 -30.86
C ALA A 101 4.68 -5.86 -30.09
N GLY A 102 5.32 -4.80 -29.62
CA GLY A 102 4.64 -3.65 -29.00
C GLY A 102 5.32 -3.19 -27.72
N SER A 103 5.93 -2.03 -27.79
CA SER A 103 6.61 -1.30 -26.72
C SER A 103 5.79 -1.14 -25.43
N SER A 104 6.07 -2.02 -24.46
CA SER A 104 6.47 -1.67 -23.09
C SER A 104 5.67 -0.60 -22.32
N GLN A 105 4.36 -0.77 -22.16
CA GLN A 105 3.67 -0.24 -20.99
C GLN A 105 3.03 -1.39 -20.24
N GLN A 106 3.76 -1.94 -19.28
CA GLN A 106 3.21 -2.92 -18.36
C GLN A 106 2.00 -2.32 -17.65
N PRO A 107 0.90 -3.06 -17.50
CA PRO A 107 -0.26 -2.61 -16.75
C PRO A 107 0.22 -2.26 -15.33
N ARG A 108 -0.12 -1.05 -14.88
CA ARG A 108 0.28 -0.49 -13.59
C ARG A 108 -0.08 -1.48 -12.49
N ARG A 109 0.91 -2.23 -12.02
CA ARG A 109 0.76 -3.10 -10.85
C ARG A 109 0.49 -2.18 -9.66
N HIS A 110 -0.78 -2.07 -9.28
CA HIS A 110 -1.21 -1.36 -8.08
C HIS A 110 -0.73 -2.17 -6.87
N THR A 111 0.52 -1.94 -6.46
CA THR A 111 1.06 -2.55 -5.25
C THR A 111 0.41 -1.89 -4.03
N ALA A 112 0.16 -2.65 -2.96
CA ALA A 112 -0.36 -2.10 -1.70
C ALA A 112 0.53 -0.95 -1.17
N VAL A 113 1.84 -1.10 -1.35
CA VAL A 113 2.85 -0.08 -1.03
C VAL A 113 2.66 1.20 -1.88
N ALA A 114 2.31 1.08 -3.18
CA ALA A 114 2.02 2.23 -4.03
C ALA A 114 0.70 2.94 -3.65
N ALA A 115 -0.28 2.21 -3.11
CA ALA A 115 -1.51 2.81 -2.59
C ALA A 115 -1.25 3.66 -1.33
N VAL A 116 -0.34 3.21 -0.45
CA VAL A 116 0.01 3.92 0.80
C VAL A 116 0.97 5.08 0.57
N LEU A 117 2.00 4.87 -0.25
CA LEU A 117 3.00 5.91 -0.54
C LEU A 117 2.50 6.96 -1.53
N GLY A 118 1.55 6.59 -2.39
CA GLY A 118 1.18 7.30 -3.60
C GLY A 118 2.01 6.84 -4.81
N GLY A 119 1.42 6.90 -6.00
CA GLY A 119 2.05 6.42 -7.23
C GLY A 119 3.33 7.16 -7.61
N GLU A 120 3.40 8.47 -7.36
CA GLU A 120 4.57 9.31 -7.66
C GLU A 120 5.77 8.95 -6.76
N MET A 121 5.57 8.95 -5.44
CA MET A 121 6.62 8.59 -4.47
C MET A 121 7.11 7.15 -4.64
N HIS A 122 6.19 6.22 -4.91
CA HIS A 122 6.55 4.82 -5.19
C HIS A 122 7.35 4.68 -6.49
N GLU A 123 7.05 5.45 -7.53
CA GLU A 123 7.80 5.42 -8.78
C GLU A 123 9.18 6.07 -8.64
N GLN A 124 9.31 7.15 -7.86
CA GLN A 124 10.61 7.75 -7.53
C GLN A 124 11.52 6.74 -6.81
N LEU A 125 11.00 6.02 -5.82
CA LEU A 125 11.76 4.98 -5.12
C LEU A 125 12.16 3.82 -6.04
N ARG A 126 11.24 3.35 -6.89
CA ARG A 126 11.52 2.28 -7.87
C ARG A 126 12.53 2.71 -8.92
N ARG A 127 12.48 3.98 -9.36
CA ARG A 127 13.42 4.54 -10.33
C ARG A 127 14.81 4.71 -9.72
N GLY A 128 14.88 5.18 -8.48
CA GLY A 128 16.15 5.32 -7.75
C GLY A 128 16.81 3.97 -7.50
N GLU A 129 16.04 2.93 -7.16
CA GLU A 129 16.57 1.57 -6.93
C GLU A 129 17.26 1.00 -8.18
N ARG A 130 16.72 1.29 -9.37
CA ARG A 130 17.30 0.80 -10.63
C ARG A 130 18.50 1.61 -11.12
N ARG A 131 18.70 2.82 -10.59
CA ARG A 131 19.73 3.76 -11.05
C ARG A 131 20.82 3.98 -10.01
N ASP A 132 20.78 3.28 -8.88
CA ASP A 132 21.60 3.53 -7.68
C ASP A 132 21.54 4.96 -7.11
N ASP A 133 20.83 5.88 -7.77
CA ASP A 133 20.53 7.23 -7.33
C ASP A 133 19.28 7.26 -6.43
N LEU A 134 19.41 6.72 -5.22
CA LEU A 134 18.35 6.75 -4.21
C LEU A 134 18.46 8.00 -3.33
N ASP A 135 17.47 8.89 -3.41
CA ASP A 135 17.37 10.00 -2.46
C ASP A 135 16.96 9.48 -1.07
N VAL A 136 17.91 9.55 -0.14
CA VAL A 136 17.75 9.09 1.24
C VAL A 136 16.61 9.81 1.95
N GLU A 137 16.34 11.09 1.66
CA GLU A 137 15.24 11.82 2.29
C GLU A 137 13.87 11.30 1.82
N VAL A 138 13.74 10.99 0.53
CA VAL A 138 12.52 10.40 -0.03
C VAL A 138 12.31 8.99 0.52
N LEU A 139 13.38 8.22 0.68
CA LEU A 139 13.33 6.88 1.29
C LEU A 139 12.88 6.92 2.75
N LEU A 140 13.46 7.81 3.56
CA LEU A 140 13.09 7.95 4.97
C LEU A 140 11.64 8.44 5.12
N ARG A 141 11.18 9.36 4.26
CA ARG A 141 9.77 9.79 4.23
C ARG A 141 8.83 8.65 3.84
N GLY A 142 9.22 7.82 2.88
CA GLY A 142 8.45 6.63 2.51
C GLY A 142 8.35 5.62 3.66
N ALA A 143 9.47 5.37 4.34
CA ALA A 143 9.51 4.49 5.51
C ALA A 143 8.62 5.01 6.65
N GLU A 144 8.59 6.32 6.91
CA GLU A 144 7.71 6.93 7.92
C GLU A 144 6.23 6.74 7.57
N LYS A 145 5.84 6.97 6.31
CA LYS A 145 4.46 6.74 5.84
C LYS A 145 4.05 5.28 6.01
N LEU A 146 4.94 4.34 5.68
CA LEU A 146 4.67 2.91 5.85
C LEU A 146 4.57 2.51 7.33
N CYS A 147 5.39 3.11 8.20
CA CYS A 147 5.30 2.93 9.66
C CYS A 147 3.99 3.49 10.26
N GLY A 148 3.23 4.31 9.52
CA GLY A 148 1.90 4.75 9.93
C GLY A 148 0.81 3.71 9.69
N VAL A 149 0.99 2.85 8.68
CA VAL A 149 0.03 1.77 8.32
C VAL A 149 0.35 0.48 9.07
N TYR A 150 1.64 0.21 9.29
CA TYR A 150 2.08 -0.94 10.07
C TYR A 150 3.19 -0.51 11.02
N GLU A 151 2.89 -0.47 12.31
CA GLU A 151 3.86 -0.10 13.33
C GLU A 151 4.87 -1.23 13.54
N LEU A 152 6.11 -0.99 13.10
CA LEU A 152 7.24 -1.87 13.42
C LEU A 152 7.97 -1.31 14.67
N PRO A 153 8.05 -2.07 15.78
CA PRO A 153 8.70 -1.60 17.00
C PRO A 153 10.14 -1.12 16.75
N GLY A 154 10.47 0.07 17.25
CA GLY A 154 11.80 0.68 17.08
C GLY A 154 12.10 1.22 15.67
N ALA A 155 11.21 1.09 14.69
CA ALA A 155 11.45 1.61 13.35
C ALA A 155 11.52 3.14 13.32
N ARG A 156 10.65 3.82 14.06
CA ARG A 156 10.64 5.29 14.17
C ARG A 156 11.96 5.84 14.73
N GLU A 157 12.50 5.20 15.76
CA GLU A 157 13.80 5.58 16.36
C GLU A 157 14.95 5.38 15.39
N ARG A 158 14.98 4.24 14.67
CA ARG A 158 15.99 3.96 13.65
C ARG A 158 15.93 4.96 12.49
N ILE A 159 14.74 5.33 12.05
CA ILE A 159 14.53 6.35 11.02
C ILE A 159 15.06 7.71 11.49
N ALA A 160 14.74 8.11 12.73
CA ALA A 160 15.25 9.35 13.30
C ALA A 160 16.80 9.35 13.41
N ALA A 161 17.39 8.24 13.87
CA ALA A 161 18.84 8.08 13.93
C ALA A 161 19.51 8.12 12.55
N LEU A 162 18.90 7.49 11.53
CA LEU A 162 19.36 7.54 10.14
C LEU A 162 19.30 8.97 9.59
N ARG A 163 18.21 9.71 9.83
CA ARG A 163 18.08 11.11 9.40
C ARG A 163 19.14 11.99 10.06
N GLY A 164 19.41 11.80 11.36
CA GLY A 164 20.48 12.49 12.06
C GLY A 164 21.86 12.25 11.45
N ARG A 165 22.19 10.98 11.16
CA ARG A 165 23.46 10.61 10.49
C ARG A 165 23.56 11.20 9.09
N PHE A 166 22.49 11.13 8.31
CA PHE A 166 22.46 11.67 6.94
C PHE A 166 22.68 13.18 6.93
N ARG A 167 22.00 13.92 7.81
CA ARG A 167 22.19 15.38 7.94
C ARG A 167 23.62 15.73 8.32
N ASN A 168 24.21 15.01 9.27
CA ASN A 168 25.59 15.24 9.68
C ASN A 168 26.57 14.93 8.54
N GLY A 169 26.35 13.83 7.82
CA GLY A 169 27.12 13.48 6.62
C GLY A 169 27.02 14.55 5.55
N LYS A 170 25.82 15.00 5.20
CA LYS A 170 25.58 16.06 4.21
C LYS A 170 26.29 17.36 4.56
N ASN A 171 26.22 17.79 5.83
CA ASN A 171 26.91 18.99 6.29
C ASN A 171 28.43 18.84 6.22
N THR A 172 28.94 17.65 6.57
CA THR A 172 30.37 17.34 6.53
C THR A 172 30.88 17.31 5.08
N THR A 173 30.15 16.70 4.16
CA THR A 173 30.49 16.69 2.73
C THR A 173 30.49 18.09 2.16
N ALA A 174 29.44 18.89 2.43
CA ALA A 174 29.37 20.28 1.97
C ALA A 174 30.53 21.14 2.48
N TYR A 175 30.96 20.92 3.73
CA TYR A 175 32.14 21.59 4.29
C TYR A 175 33.42 21.23 3.52
N TYR A 176 33.66 19.94 3.26
CA TYR A 176 34.85 19.52 2.53
C TYR A 176 34.79 19.90 1.05
N GLU A 177 33.62 19.89 0.43
CA GLU A 177 33.42 20.36 -0.94
C GLU A 177 33.79 21.83 -1.08
N ALA A 178 33.35 22.69 -0.15
CA ALA A 178 33.74 24.09 -0.12
C ALA A 178 35.26 24.27 0.08
N LYS A 179 35.88 23.44 0.92
CA LYS A 179 37.33 23.46 1.14
C LYS A 179 38.10 23.05 -0.12
N VAL A 180 37.65 22.01 -0.82
CA VAL A 180 38.24 21.55 -2.09
C VAL A 180 38.09 22.61 -3.17
N ALA A 181 36.94 23.27 -3.26
CA ALA A 181 36.73 24.37 -4.21
C ALA A 181 37.71 25.53 -3.96
N GLY A 182 37.90 25.95 -2.71
CA GLY A 182 38.87 26.98 -2.36
C GLY A 182 40.33 26.57 -2.65
N GLN A 183 40.69 25.30 -2.41
CA GLN A 183 42.01 24.78 -2.78
C GLN A 183 42.22 24.70 -4.29
N ALA A 184 41.18 24.32 -5.05
CA ALA A 184 41.23 24.29 -6.50
C ALA A 184 41.41 25.69 -7.09
N GLU A 185 40.78 26.71 -6.51
CA GLU A 185 40.97 28.12 -6.90
C GLU A 185 42.39 28.62 -6.59
N GLN A 186 42.93 28.28 -5.41
CA GLN A 186 44.32 28.61 -5.05
C GLN A 186 45.32 27.97 -6.01
N LEU A 187 45.12 26.68 -6.34
CA LEU A 187 45.95 25.99 -7.33
C LEU A 187 45.81 26.61 -8.72
N ALA A 188 44.61 27.00 -9.14
CA ALA A 188 44.40 27.67 -10.42
C ALA A 188 45.12 29.03 -10.47
N SER A 189 45.10 29.79 -9.37
CA SER A 189 45.83 31.06 -9.25
C SER A 189 47.35 30.84 -9.27
N MET A 190 47.86 29.82 -8.59
CA MET A 190 49.29 29.48 -8.62
C MET A 190 49.70 29.03 -10.02
N ASN A 191 48.96 28.11 -10.64
CA ASN A 191 49.25 27.63 -11.99
C ASN A 191 49.26 28.76 -13.03
N LYS A 192 48.41 29.78 -12.86
CA LYS A 192 48.43 30.97 -13.71
C LYS A 192 49.71 31.80 -13.54
N GLY A 193 50.20 31.97 -12.30
CA GLY A 193 51.44 32.69 -12.03
C GLY A 193 52.70 32.04 -12.64
N TRP A 194 52.73 30.70 -12.69
CA TRP A 194 53.83 29.97 -13.34
C TRP A 194 53.80 30.04 -14.88
N MET A 195 52.63 30.26 -15.48
CA MET A 195 52.52 30.44 -16.94
C MET A 195 52.86 31.86 -17.39
N ASP A 196 52.60 32.89 -16.56
CA ASP A 196 52.95 34.28 -16.89
C ASP A 196 54.48 34.54 -16.78
N GLU A 197 55.24 33.78 -15.97
CA GLU A 197 56.71 33.94 -15.84
C GLU A 197 57.53 33.36 -17.02
N ASP A 198 57.03 32.33 -17.71
CA ASP A 198 57.73 31.72 -18.86
C ASP A 198 57.60 32.55 -20.16
N ASP A 199 56.62 33.45 -20.25
CA ASP A 199 56.39 34.31 -21.44
C ASP A 199 57.23 35.60 -21.42
N GLU A 200 57.83 36.00 -20.28
CA GLU A 200 58.64 37.22 -20.16
C GLU A 200 60.14 37.02 -20.49
N ASP A 201 60.64 35.78 -20.53
CA ASP A 201 62.06 35.47 -20.77
C ASP A 201 62.44 35.24 -22.25
N ASP A 202 61.49 35.30 -23.21
CA ASP A 202 61.75 35.09 -24.66
C ASP A 202 61.81 36.40 -25.50
N GLU A 203 61.77 37.58 -24.86
CA GLU A 203 61.90 38.90 -25.52
C GLU A 203 63.13 39.74 -25.08
N GLY A 204 64.20 39.11 -24.58
CA GLY A 204 65.45 39.77 -24.16
C GLY A 204 66.63 39.69 -25.13
#